data_AF-A0A3B8X0P8-F1
#
_entry.id   AF-A0A3B8X0P8-F1
#
_cell.length_a   1.000
_cell.length_b   1.000
_cell.length_c   1.000
_cell.angle_alpha   90.00
_cell.angle_beta   90.00
_cell.angle_gamma   90.00
#
_symmetry.space_group_name_H-M   'P 1'
#
loop_
_entity.id
_entity.type
_entity.pdbx_description
1 polymer ?
#
loop_
_entity_poly.entity_id
_entity_poly.type
_entity_poly.pdbx_seq_one_letter_code
_entity_poly.pdbx_strand_id
1 'polypeptide(L)'
;MKTKNLQPASVNPLSLVVLLLLPAAGHAEVINILGTDYYVATLGLLVYQIIYLPVALVLVVLLYVLLLRHIRWRWLKWGMLPFLYAGLAALPYWDTYQIGQQAKVLCEEQAGLYVYRTVEADGFIGYTSIKKWSQYGFKYVEGYGFHVTMVDGKPHKERVGVENYRSRYSVITKQHEPLGESRFSRHRSWTRDRQTDEVLGEVIAFTVPPGKWDSLILGASGFAFNAWVCGREVPLDQEQIYGKEFWSDDVVKATIIAKSDSMEAVK
;
A
#
# COMPACT_ATOMS: atom_id res chain seq x y z
N MET A 1 -47.44 -34.83 -14.67
CA MET A 1 -46.81 -33.51 -14.42
C MET A 1 -46.24 -32.99 -15.73
N LYS A 2 -46.79 -31.90 -16.28
CA LYS A 2 -46.28 -31.25 -17.51
C LYS A 2 -45.10 -30.34 -17.14
N THR A 3 -43.90 -30.71 -17.54
CA THR A 3 -42.72 -29.82 -17.50
C THR A 3 -42.93 -28.70 -18.52
N LYS A 4 -43.15 -27.48 -18.04
CA LYS A 4 -43.10 -26.28 -18.89
C LYS A 4 -41.65 -26.10 -19.34
N ASN A 5 -41.41 -26.20 -20.64
CA ASN A 5 -40.17 -25.75 -21.25
C ASN A 5 -40.05 -24.23 -21.02
N LEU A 6 -39.16 -23.84 -20.11
CA LEU A 6 -38.70 -22.46 -20.00
C LEU A 6 -37.86 -22.17 -21.24
N GLN A 7 -38.36 -21.29 -22.11
CA GLN A 7 -37.52 -20.71 -23.16
C GLN A 7 -36.36 -19.94 -22.51
N PRO A 8 -35.13 -20.06 -23.06
CA PRO A 8 -34.01 -19.25 -22.59
C PRO A 8 -34.35 -17.77 -22.83
N ALA A 9 -34.36 -16.98 -21.76
CA ALA A 9 -34.46 -15.54 -21.87
C ALA A 9 -33.31 -15.05 -22.78
N SER A 10 -33.63 -14.29 -23.83
CA SER A 10 -32.62 -13.68 -24.69
C SER A 10 -31.87 -12.63 -23.89
N VAL A 11 -30.76 -13.03 -23.27
CA VAL A 11 -29.89 -12.11 -22.55
C VAL A 11 -29.24 -11.21 -23.60
N ASN A 12 -29.52 -9.91 -23.53
CA ASN A 12 -28.94 -8.93 -24.43
C ASN A 12 -27.41 -9.00 -24.30
N PRO A 13 -26.64 -9.16 -25.39
CA PRO A 13 -25.18 -9.27 -25.32
C PRO A 13 -24.52 -8.08 -24.61
N LEU A 14 -25.15 -6.90 -24.66
CA LEU A 14 -24.74 -5.73 -23.88
C LEU A 14 -24.85 -5.94 -22.36
N SER A 15 -25.90 -6.61 -21.89
CA SER A 15 -26.07 -6.92 -20.46
C SER A 15 -25.05 -7.95 -19.98
N LEU A 16 -24.61 -8.85 -20.86
CA LEU A 16 -23.60 -9.87 -20.54
C LEU A 16 -22.19 -9.28 -20.47
N VAL A 17 -21.86 -8.30 -21.32
CA VAL A 17 -20.61 -7.53 -21.26
C VAL A 17 -20.56 -6.64 -20.02
N VAL A 18 -21.67 -5.98 -19.66
CA VAL A 18 -21.76 -5.20 -18.42
C VAL A 18 -21.62 -6.09 -17.18
N LEU A 19 -22.22 -7.30 -17.17
CA LEU A 19 -22.07 -8.24 -16.06
C LEU A 19 -20.67 -8.84 -15.92
N LEU A 20 -19.92 -8.99 -17.03
CA LEU A 20 -18.54 -9.48 -17.02
C LEU A 20 -17.51 -8.42 -16.59
N LEU A 21 -17.81 -7.13 -16.74
CA LEU A 21 -16.91 -6.03 -16.34
C LEU A 21 -17.08 -5.60 -14.87
N LEU A 22 -18.21 -5.91 -14.23
CA LEU A 22 -18.50 -5.56 -12.84
C LEU A 22 -17.50 -6.10 -11.80
N PRO A 23 -17.02 -7.36 -11.86
CA PRO A 23 -16.03 -7.85 -10.87
C PRO A 23 -14.62 -7.25 -11.07
N ALA A 24 -14.31 -6.67 -12.22
CA ALA A 24 -13.02 -6.03 -12.50
C ALA A 24 -12.97 -4.56 -12.07
N ALA A 25 -14.11 -3.91 -11.84
CA ALA A 25 -14.19 -2.45 -11.63
C ALA A 25 -13.44 -1.92 -10.39
N GLY A 26 -13.23 -2.77 -9.37
CA GLY A 26 -12.49 -2.42 -8.14
C GLY A 26 -11.01 -2.82 -8.12
N HIS A 27 -10.51 -3.46 -9.18
CA HIS A 27 -9.09 -3.82 -9.26
C HIS A 27 -8.28 -2.61 -9.75
N ALA A 28 -7.14 -2.38 -9.10
CA ALA A 28 -6.14 -1.46 -9.60
C ALA A 28 -5.28 -2.20 -10.64
N GLU A 29 -5.18 -1.64 -11.84
CA GLU A 29 -4.19 -2.10 -12.82
C GLU A 29 -2.87 -1.37 -12.58
N VAL A 30 -1.78 -2.12 -12.62
CA VAL A 30 -0.42 -1.60 -12.53
C VAL A 30 0.12 -1.45 -13.94
N ILE A 31 0.42 -0.22 -14.34
CA ILE A 31 1.01 0.08 -15.63
C ILE A 31 2.42 0.58 -15.37
N ASN A 32 3.43 -0.17 -15.82
CA ASN A 32 4.81 0.29 -15.75
C ASN A 32 5.13 1.18 -16.95
N ILE A 33 5.44 2.46 -16.72
CA ILE A 33 5.90 3.38 -17.76
C ILE A 33 7.25 3.95 -17.32
N LEU A 34 8.30 3.65 -18.08
CA LEU A 34 9.67 4.12 -17.81
C LEU A 34 10.18 3.73 -16.40
N GLY A 35 9.87 2.52 -15.92
CA GLY A 35 10.33 2.06 -14.61
C GLY A 35 9.65 2.79 -13.43
N THR A 36 8.44 3.29 -13.65
CA THR A 36 7.56 3.81 -12.60
C THR A 36 6.23 3.08 -12.73
N ASP A 37 5.75 2.54 -11.62
CA ASP A 37 4.46 1.86 -11.57
C ASP A 37 3.34 2.88 -11.33
N TYR A 38 2.37 2.89 -12.24
CA TYR A 38 1.20 3.75 -12.16
C TYR A 38 -0.02 2.88 -11.89
N TYR A 39 -0.77 3.27 -10.86
CA TYR A 39 -1.95 2.55 -10.43
C TYR A 39 -3.18 3.30 -10.92
N VAL A 40 -3.95 2.65 -11.77
CA VAL A 40 -5.20 3.21 -12.30
C VAL A 40 -6.33 2.24 -12.01
N ALA A 41 -7.45 2.75 -11.51
CA ALA A 41 -8.63 1.93 -11.34
C ALA A 41 -9.17 1.49 -12.71
N THR A 42 -9.52 0.20 -12.90
CA THR A 42 -10.10 -0.29 -14.16
C THR A 42 -11.35 0.51 -14.57
N LEU A 43 -12.19 0.88 -13.59
CA LEU A 43 -13.34 1.77 -13.83
C LEU A 43 -12.91 3.16 -14.34
N GLY A 44 -11.80 3.69 -13.80
CA GLY A 44 -11.19 4.94 -14.24
C GLY A 44 -10.80 4.88 -15.72
N LEU A 45 -10.17 3.78 -16.15
CA LEU A 45 -9.82 3.54 -17.55
C LEU A 45 -11.05 3.49 -18.47
N LEU A 46 -12.12 2.81 -18.05
CA LEU A 46 -13.35 2.73 -18.85
C LEU A 46 -14.01 4.11 -19.02
N VAL A 47 -14.16 4.87 -17.93
CA VAL A 47 -14.70 6.23 -17.97
C VAL A 47 -13.83 7.13 -18.84
N TYR A 48 -12.50 7.00 -18.75
CA TYR A 48 -11.57 7.72 -19.59
C TYR A 48 -11.80 7.41 -21.08
N GLN A 49 -11.89 6.13 -21.46
CA GLN A 49 -12.06 5.75 -22.87
C GLN A 49 -13.43 6.13 -23.44
N ILE A 50 -14.52 5.90 -22.69
CA ILE A 50 -15.90 6.04 -23.19
C ILE A 50 -16.38 7.48 -23.11
N ILE A 51 -15.98 8.23 -22.08
CA ILE A 51 -16.50 9.58 -21.81
C ILE A 51 -15.43 10.62 -22.12
N TYR A 52 -14.23 10.48 -21.54
CA TYR A 52 -13.22 11.53 -21.60
C TYR A 52 -12.65 11.72 -23.01
N LEU A 53 -12.22 10.63 -23.68
CA LEU A 53 -11.64 10.72 -25.02
C LEU A 53 -12.59 11.34 -26.07
N PRO A 54 -13.88 10.96 -26.16
CA PRO A 54 -14.83 11.64 -27.04
C PRO A 54 -15.02 13.12 -26.70
N VAL A 55 -15.10 13.47 -25.41
CA VAL A 55 -15.21 14.88 -24.98
C VAL A 55 -13.96 15.66 -25.39
N ALA A 56 -12.77 15.10 -25.19
CA ALA A 56 -11.52 15.71 -25.63
C ALA A 56 -11.50 15.94 -27.15
N LEU A 57 -11.98 14.98 -27.95
CA LEU A 57 -12.10 15.14 -29.40
C LEU A 57 -13.06 16.29 -29.77
N VAL A 58 -14.23 16.38 -29.14
CA VAL A 58 -15.18 17.47 -29.35
C VAL A 58 -14.54 18.82 -28.99
N LEU A 59 -13.81 18.90 -27.88
CA LEU A 59 -13.08 20.12 -27.48
C LEU A 59 -12.01 20.51 -28.50
N VAL A 60 -11.25 19.55 -29.05
CA VAL A 60 -10.27 19.81 -30.12
C VAL A 60 -10.96 20.35 -31.37
N VAL A 61 -12.10 19.77 -31.78
CA VAL A 61 -12.87 20.26 -32.93
C VAL A 61 -13.40 21.67 -32.67
N LEU A 62 -13.91 21.96 -31.48
CA LEU A 62 -14.36 23.31 -31.10
C LEU A 62 -13.21 24.32 -31.13
N LEU A 63 -12.06 23.99 -30.53
CA LEU A 63 -10.86 24.83 -30.57
C LEU A 63 -10.37 25.04 -32.02
N TYR A 64 -10.45 24.01 -32.85
CA TYR A 64 -10.12 24.12 -34.27
C TYR A 64 -11.03 25.11 -34.99
N VAL A 65 -12.35 24.99 -34.81
CA VAL A 65 -13.34 25.86 -35.47
C VAL A 65 -13.20 27.31 -35.00
N LEU A 66 -13.00 27.54 -33.69
CA LEU A 66 -12.97 28.87 -33.09
C LEU A 66 -11.61 29.58 -33.29
N LEU A 67 -10.50 28.88 -33.12
CA LEU A 67 -9.17 29.51 -33.07
C LEU A 67 -8.34 29.16 -34.32
N LEU A 68 -8.23 27.88 -34.65
CA LEU A 68 -7.25 27.41 -35.65
C LEU A 68 -7.71 27.62 -37.09
N ARG A 69 -9.01 27.85 -37.30
CA ARG A 69 -9.57 28.16 -38.61
C ARG A 69 -8.94 29.41 -39.23
N HIS A 70 -8.56 30.41 -38.42
CA HIS A 70 -8.00 31.68 -38.87
C HIS A 70 -6.51 31.65 -39.24
N ILE A 71 -5.76 30.64 -38.81
CA ILE A 71 -4.33 30.53 -39.13
C ILE A 71 -4.14 30.34 -40.64
N ARG A 72 -3.16 30.96 -41.29
CA ARG A 72 -3.01 30.87 -42.76
C ARG A 72 -2.25 29.60 -43.21
N TRP A 73 -1.45 29.02 -42.32
CA TRP A 73 -0.54 27.92 -42.63
C TRP A 73 -1.21 26.55 -42.42
N ARG A 74 -1.62 25.89 -43.51
CA ARG A 74 -2.36 24.62 -43.46
C ARG A 74 -1.60 23.48 -42.78
N TRP A 75 -0.33 23.30 -43.12
CA TRP A 75 0.55 22.27 -42.55
C TRP A 75 0.70 22.40 -41.02
N LEU A 76 0.88 23.62 -40.51
CA LEU A 76 0.95 23.87 -39.07
C LEU A 76 -0.35 23.48 -38.34
N LYS A 77 -1.52 23.76 -38.94
CA LYS A 77 -2.82 23.39 -38.34
C LYS A 77 -2.97 21.88 -38.20
N TRP A 78 -2.74 21.15 -39.28
CA TRP A 78 -2.89 19.69 -39.30
C TRP A 78 -1.84 19.02 -38.42
N GLY A 79 -0.63 19.60 -38.34
CA GLY A 79 0.38 19.16 -37.39
C GLY A 79 -0.03 19.38 -35.93
N MET A 80 -0.67 20.52 -35.60
CA MET A 80 -0.99 20.86 -34.22
C MET A 80 -2.19 20.11 -33.63
N LEU A 81 -3.17 19.72 -34.45
CA LEU A 81 -4.35 18.97 -34.02
C LEU A 81 -4.04 17.69 -33.23
N PRO A 82 -3.17 16.77 -33.71
CA PRO A 82 -2.84 15.56 -32.95
C PRO A 82 -2.09 15.88 -31.65
N PHE A 83 -1.22 16.90 -31.62
CA PHE A 83 -0.57 17.32 -30.37
C PHE A 83 -1.57 17.91 -29.37
N LEU A 84 -2.55 18.69 -29.83
CA LEU A 84 -3.59 19.25 -28.96
C LEU A 84 -4.47 18.14 -28.38
N TYR A 85 -4.87 17.18 -29.21
CA TYR A 85 -5.62 16.02 -28.75
C TYR A 85 -4.82 15.18 -27.76
N ALA A 86 -3.56 14.87 -28.07
CA ALA A 86 -2.68 14.12 -27.18
C ALA A 86 -2.46 14.85 -25.84
N GLY A 87 -2.27 16.18 -25.89
CA GLY A 87 -2.12 17.01 -24.69
C GLY A 87 -3.38 16.99 -23.81
N LEU A 88 -4.57 17.13 -24.40
CA LEU A 88 -5.83 17.03 -23.66
C LEU A 88 -6.05 15.62 -23.11
N ALA A 89 -5.80 14.58 -23.92
CA ALA A 89 -5.89 13.19 -23.51
C ALA A 89 -4.96 12.87 -22.31
N ALA A 90 -3.77 13.48 -22.26
CA ALA A 90 -2.82 13.27 -21.17
C ALA A 90 -3.20 13.97 -19.85
N LEU A 91 -4.11 14.96 -19.85
CA LEU A 91 -4.41 15.75 -18.65
C LEU A 91 -4.86 14.93 -17.42
N PRO A 92 -5.75 13.93 -17.53
CA PRO A 92 -6.18 13.14 -16.36
C PRO A 92 -5.03 12.31 -15.77
N TYR A 93 -4.07 11.91 -16.62
CA TYR A 93 -2.91 11.13 -16.20
C TYR A 93 -1.80 11.98 -15.58
N TRP A 94 -1.84 13.31 -15.73
CA TRP A 94 -0.82 14.18 -15.15
C TRP A 94 -0.75 14.07 -13.62
N ASP A 95 -1.89 13.98 -12.96
CA ASP A 95 -1.96 13.82 -11.49
C ASP A 95 -1.41 12.44 -11.05
N THR A 96 -1.79 11.37 -11.76
CA THR A 96 -1.27 10.01 -11.54
C THR A 96 0.23 9.95 -11.80
N TYR A 97 0.72 10.68 -12.80
CA TYR A 97 2.14 10.80 -13.09
C TYR A 97 2.90 11.42 -11.92
N GLN A 98 2.42 12.55 -11.39
CA GLN A 98 3.02 13.21 -10.23
C GLN A 98 3.02 12.33 -8.98
N ILE A 99 1.91 11.63 -8.72
CA ILE A 99 1.83 10.67 -7.61
C ILE A 99 2.84 9.53 -7.81
N GLY A 100 2.92 8.96 -9.01
CA GLY A 100 3.86 7.86 -9.29
C GLY A 100 5.31 8.27 -9.07
N GLN A 101 5.70 9.46 -9.52
CA GLN A 101 7.05 9.98 -9.28
C GLN A 101 7.34 10.24 -7.79
N GLN A 102 6.39 10.84 -7.07
CA GLN A 102 6.52 11.06 -5.62
C GLN A 102 6.57 9.74 -4.85
N ALA A 103 5.73 8.78 -5.23
CA ALA A 103 5.72 7.43 -4.68
C ALA A 103 7.09 6.80 -4.89
N LYS A 104 7.62 6.80 -6.12
CA LYS A 104 8.93 6.23 -6.44
C LYS A 104 10.03 6.76 -5.50
N VAL A 105 10.14 8.08 -5.35
CA VAL A 105 11.11 8.71 -4.45
C VAL A 105 10.90 8.25 -3.00
N LEU A 106 9.67 8.26 -2.49
CA LEU A 106 9.37 7.80 -1.12
C LEU A 106 9.71 6.32 -0.93
N CYS A 107 9.38 5.48 -1.92
CA CYS A 107 9.58 4.04 -1.87
C CYS A 107 11.07 3.68 -1.91
N GLU A 108 11.85 4.35 -2.77
CA GLU A 108 13.29 4.10 -2.93
C GLU A 108 14.12 4.68 -1.78
N GLU A 109 13.75 5.85 -1.26
CA GLU A 109 14.59 6.57 -0.28
C GLU A 109 14.21 6.32 1.17
N GLN A 110 12.94 6.00 1.47
CA GLN A 110 12.43 6.01 2.84
C GLN A 110 11.69 4.73 3.25
N ALA A 111 11.33 3.86 2.30
CA ALA A 111 10.56 2.67 2.59
C ALA A 111 11.48 1.46 2.81
N GLY A 112 10.93 0.39 3.41
CA GLY A 112 11.68 -0.82 3.75
C GLY A 112 12.05 -0.92 5.23
N LEU A 113 12.91 -1.90 5.53
CA LEU A 113 13.41 -2.20 6.87
C LEU A 113 14.75 -1.49 7.12
N TYR A 114 14.80 -0.70 8.18
CA TYR A 114 15.98 0.01 8.66
C TYR A 114 16.36 -0.52 10.05
N VAL A 115 17.61 -0.96 10.21
CA VAL A 115 18.14 -1.44 11.48
C VAL A 115 19.26 -0.50 11.90
N TYR A 116 19.02 0.28 12.95
CA TYR A 116 20.00 1.23 13.50
C TYR A 116 20.88 0.57 14.55
N ARG A 117 20.27 -0.29 15.37
CA ARG A 117 20.94 -0.97 16.48
C ARG A 117 20.26 -2.28 16.80
N THR A 118 21.07 -3.27 17.13
CA THR A 118 20.61 -4.56 17.63
C THR A 118 20.96 -4.68 19.11
N VAL A 119 20.03 -5.21 19.90
CA VAL A 119 20.15 -5.35 21.37
C VAL A 119 19.74 -6.75 21.81
N GLU A 120 20.22 -7.18 22.97
CA GLU A 120 19.78 -8.42 23.61
C GLU A 120 18.72 -8.15 24.68
N ALA A 121 17.69 -9.01 24.72
CA ALA A 121 16.63 -8.92 25.72
C ALA A 121 15.98 -10.28 26.00
N ASP A 122 15.49 -10.46 27.22
CA ASP A 122 14.66 -11.62 27.57
C ASP A 122 13.22 -11.52 27.00
N GLY A 123 12.75 -10.30 26.72
CA GLY A 123 11.39 -10.03 26.25
C GLY A 123 11.19 -8.58 25.81
N PHE A 124 10.01 -8.30 25.24
CA PHE A 124 9.64 -6.98 24.71
C PHE A 124 8.14 -6.73 24.80
N ILE A 125 7.75 -5.46 24.71
CA ILE A 125 6.35 -5.01 24.70
C ILE A 125 5.84 -4.86 23.26
N GLY A 126 4.54 -5.10 23.04
CA GLY A 126 3.83 -4.83 21.78
C GLY A 126 3.08 -6.03 21.23
N TYR A 127 3.22 -7.20 21.87
CA TYR A 127 2.67 -8.46 21.39
C TYR A 127 2.16 -9.32 22.55
N THR A 128 1.29 -10.29 22.23
CA THR A 128 0.71 -11.21 23.23
C THR A 128 0.90 -12.69 22.92
N SER A 129 1.44 -13.02 21.74
CA SER A 129 1.60 -14.40 21.29
C SER A 129 2.97 -14.97 21.68
N ILE A 130 3.18 -15.29 22.95
CA ILE A 130 4.45 -15.89 23.42
C ILE A 130 4.74 -17.23 22.72
N LYS A 131 3.71 -17.97 22.28
CA LYS A 131 3.87 -19.23 21.54
C LYS A 131 4.70 -19.05 20.26
N LYS A 132 4.54 -17.91 19.59
CA LYS A 132 5.34 -17.55 18.41
C LYS A 132 6.74 -17.10 18.83
N TRP A 133 6.82 -16.19 19.80
CA TRP A 133 8.08 -15.52 20.14
C TRP A 133 9.08 -16.38 20.92
N SER A 134 8.60 -17.36 21.68
CA SER A 134 9.47 -18.36 22.33
C SER A 134 10.25 -19.22 21.33
N GLN A 135 9.76 -19.39 20.10
CA GLN A 135 10.51 -20.09 19.04
C GLN A 135 11.76 -19.32 18.60
N TYR A 136 11.80 -18.01 18.86
CA TYR A 136 12.93 -17.13 18.61
C TYR A 136 13.77 -16.87 19.87
N GLY A 137 13.53 -17.62 20.95
CA GLY A 137 14.29 -17.56 22.21
C GLY A 137 13.77 -16.58 23.25
N PHE A 138 12.73 -15.79 22.97
CA PHE A 138 12.17 -14.85 23.94
C PHE A 138 11.48 -15.58 25.10
N LYS A 139 11.81 -15.20 26.33
CA LYS A 139 11.25 -15.77 27.56
C LYS A 139 9.84 -15.25 27.83
N TYR A 140 9.58 -14.00 27.47
CA TYR A 140 8.28 -13.37 27.66
C TYR A 140 7.98 -12.31 26.60
N VAL A 141 6.69 -11.99 26.45
CA VAL A 141 6.20 -10.82 25.72
C VAL A 141 5.15 -10.10 26.54
N GLU A 142 5.06 -8.78 26.37
CA GLU A 142 4.14 -7.94 27.13
C GLU A 142 3.20 -7.15 26.20
N GLY A 143 1.95 -7.00 26.60
CA GLY A 143 0.96 -6.27 25.82
C GLY A 143 -0.42 -6.23 26.47
N TYR A 144 -1.16 -5.14 26.24
CA TYR A 144 -2.52 -4.93 26.76
C TYR A 144 -2.70 -5.15 28.28
N GLY A 145 -1.66 -4.84 29.07
CA GLY A 145 -1.64 -4.99 30.53
C GLY A 145 -1.24 -6.39 31.01
N PHE A 146 -0.78 -7.27 30.11
CA PHE A 146 -0.39 -8.65 30.41
C PHE A 146 1.10 -8.87 30.20
N HIS A 147 1.66 -9.72 31.05
CA HIS A 147 2.95 -10.37 30.91
C HIS A 147 2.69 -11.83 30.53
N VAL A 148 3.25 -12.28 29.38
CA VAL A 148 2.93 -13.58 28.82
C VAL A 148 4.20 -14.41 28.69
N THR A 149 4.25 -15.55 29.38
CA THR A 149 5.38 -16.50 29.42
C THR A 149 4.93 -17.89 28.95
N MET A 150 5.89 -18.77 28.68
CA MET A 150 5.62 -20.20 28.51
C MET A 150 5.78 -20.92 29.85
N VAL A 151 4.76 -21.66 30.27
CA VAL A 151 4.78 -22.54 31.45
C VAL A 151 4.24 -23.91 31.02
N ASP A 152 5.00 -24.97 31.24
CA ASP A 152 4.65 -26.34 30.84
C ASP A 152 4.23 -26.46 29.35
N GLY A 153 4.94 -25.75 28.47
CA GLY A 153 4.66 -25.72 27.03
C GLY A 153 3.38 -24.97 26.63
N LYS A 154 2.74 -24.24 27.56
CA LYS A 154 1.51 -23.48 27.32
C LYS A 154 1.71 -21.98 27.63
N PRO A 155 1.08 -21.08 26.84
CA PRO A 155 1.06 -19.66 27.17
C PRO A 155 0.36 -19.41 28.51
N HIS A 156 1.07 -18.79 29.44
CA HIS A 156 0.53 -18.30 30.71
C HIS A 156 0.44 -16.77 30.67
N LYS A 157 -0.70 -16.19 31.06
CA LYS A 157 -0.93 -14.74 31.07
C LYS A 157 -1.06 -14.25 32.50
N GLU A 158 -0.14 -13.39 32.92
CA GLU A 158 -0.18 -12.69 34.19
C GLU A 158 -0.63 -11.23 33.96
N ARG A 159 -1.56 -10.72 34.75
CA ARG A 159 -1.98 -9.31 34.66
C ARG A 159 -1.02 -8.45 35.49
N VAL A 160 -0.29 -7.57 34.84
CA VAL A 160 0.70 -6.68 35.49
C VAL A 160 0.29 -5.20 35.46
N GLY A 161 -0.56 -4.80 34.49
CA GLY A 161 -0.88 -3.39 34.24
C GLY A 161 0.19 -2.71 33.39
N VAL A 162 -0.20 -1.67 32.63
CA VAL A 162 0.67 -1.05 31.60
C VAL A 162 1.89 -0.34 32.20
N GLU A 163 1.76 0.19 33.43
CA GLU A 163 2.86 0.87 34.13
C GLU A 163 3.94 -0.09 34.65
N ASN A 164 3.63 -1.38 34.81
CA ASN A 164 4.50 -2.36 35.48
C ASN A 164 5.15 -3.36 34.50
N TYR A 165 5.23 -3.02 33.21
CA TYR A 165 5.92 -3.85 32.24
C TYR A 165 7.43 -3.96 32.55
N ARG A 166 7.92 -5.20 32.55
CA ARG A 166 9.33 -5.54 32.83
C ARG A 166 10.23 -5.29 31.63
N SER A 167 9.69 -5.31 30.41
CA SER A 167 10.50 -5.12 29.21
C SER A 167 11.01 -3.69 29.07
N ARG A 168 12.31 -3.57 28.79
CA ARG A 168 12.95 -2.30 28.40
C ARG A 168 12.53 -1.86 27.00
N TYR A 169 12.36 -2.80 26.08
CA TYR A 169 12.10 -2.50 24.68
C TYR A 169 10.61 -2.65 24.33
N SER A 170 10.12 -1.79 23.44
CA SER A 170 8.75 -1.80 22.96
C SER A 170 8.67 -1.73 21.44
N VAL A 171 7.70 -2.42 20.87
CA VAL A 171 7.31 -2.34 19.47
C VAL A 171 6.09 -1.44 19.36
N ILE A 172 6.19 -0.41 18.53
CA ILE A 172 5.11 0.54 18.29
C ILE A 172 4.74 0.45 16.82
N THR A 173 3.44 0.36 16.54
CA THR A 173 2.93 0.36 15.16
C THR A 173 1.95 1.51 15.01
N LYS A 174 2.16 2.33 13.98
CA LYS A 174 1.22 3.36 13.54
C LYS A 174 0.85 3.11 12.10
N GLN A 175 -0.45 3.17 11.86
CA GLN A 175 -1.04 3.03 10.53
C GLN A 175 -1.60 4.38 10.09
N HIS A 176 -1.56 4.63 8.79
CA HIS A 176 -2.13 5.83 8.17
C HIS A 176 -1.63 7.17 8.74
N GLU A 177 -0.34 7.29 9.05
CA GLU A 177 0.24 8.59 9.41
C GLU A 177 0.23 9.51 8.18
N PRO A 178 -0.45 10.67 8.21
CA PRO A 178 -0.45 11.59 7.08
C PRO A 178 0.94 12.21 6.89
N LEU A 179 1.40 12.29 5.65
CA LEU A 179 2.67 12.91 5.29
C LEU A 179 2.46 14.39 4.92
N GLY A 180 2.27 15.24 5.93
CA GLY A 180 2.07 16.68 5.74
C GLY A 180 0.84 16.99 4.86
N GLU A 181 1.04 17.81 3.83
CA GLU A 181 0.00 18.13 2.83
C GLU A 181 -0.12 17.08 1.70
N SER A 182 0.75 16.08 1.69
CA SER A 182 0.71 15.04 0.66
C SER A 182 -0.47 14.11 0.88
N ARG A 183 -0.98 13.51 -0.21
CA ARG A 183 -2.06 12.52 -0.17
C ARG A 183 -1.60 11.12 0.27
N PHE A 184 -0.30 10.94 0.52
CA PHE A 184 0.27 9.68 0.95
C PHE A 184 0.03 9.45 2.44
N SER A 185 -0.08 8.19 2.82
CA SER A 185 -0.07 7.80 4.22
C SER A 185 1.05 6.83 4.50
N ARG A 186 1.73 7.02 5.63
CA ARG A 186 2.84 6.19 6.08
C ARG A 186 2.34 5.17 7.10
N HIS A 187 2.73 3.92 6.90
CA HIS A 187 2.67 2.86 7.89
C HIS A 187 4.06 2.68 8.45
N ARG A 188 4.19 2.77 9.77
CA ARG A 188 5.47 2.71 10.46
C ARG A 188 5.36 1.74 11.61
N SER A 189 6.22 0.74 11.66
CA SER A 189 6.40 -0.09 12.84
C SER A 189 7.85 -0.02 13.28
N TRP A 190 8.11 0.24 14.55
CA TRP A 190 9.48 0.44 15.04
C TRP A 190 9.67 -0.12 16.43
N THR A 191 10.90 -0.52 16.71
CA THR A 191 11.35 -0.89 18.05
C THR A 191 12.04 0.28 18.72
N ARG A 192 11.77 0.43 20.01
CA ARG A 192 12.25 1.56 20.80
C ARG A 192 12.70 1.12 22.18
N ASP A 193 13.81 1.69 22.65
CA ASP A 193 14.21 1.64 24.04
C ASP A 193 13.36 2.61 24.88
N ARG A 194 12.59 2.09 25.83
CA ARG A 194 11.69 2.92 26.66
C ARG A 194 12.43 3.83 27.64
N GLN A 195 13.68 3.53 27.96
CA GLN A 195 14.45 4.32 28.92
C GLN A 195 15.11 5.54 28.25
N THR A 196 15.57 5.38 27.00
CA THR A 196 16.30 6.42 26.27
C THR A 196 15.48 7.07 25.14
N ASP A 197 14.31 6.51 24.82
CA ASP A 197 13.49 6.86 23.65
C ASP A 197 14.20 6.60 22.29
N GLU A 198 15.33 5.88 22.30
CA GLU A 198 16.12 5.54 21.12
C GLU A 198 15.37 4.55 20.22
N VAL A 199 15.28 4.85 18.93
CA VAL A 199 14.72 3.94 17.91
C VAL A 199 15.81 2.96 17.47
N LEU A 200 15.56 1.67 17.67
CA LEU A 200 16.53 0.60 17.35
C LEU A 200 16.43 0.17 15.89
N GLY A 201 15.23 0.23 15.33
CA GLY A 201 14.98 0.02 13.91
C GLY A 201 13.50 0.19 13.60
N GLU A 202 13.19 0.27 12.31
CA GLU A 202 11.85 0.54 11.82
C GLU A 202 11.60 -0.10 10.46
N VAL A 203 10.36 -0.50 10.23
CA VAL A 203 9.84 -0.80 8.91
C VAL A 203 8.87 0.30 8.50
N ILE A 204 9.11 0.87 7.33
CA ILE A 204 8.32 1.95 6.75
C ILE A 204 7.69 1.46 5.45
N ALA A 205 6.38 1.63 5.34
CA ALA A 205 5.65 1.39 4.11
C ALA A 205 4.75 2.59 3.80
N PHE A 206 4.50 2.87 2.54
CA PHE A 206 3.64 3.98 2.12
C PHE A 206 2.44 3.44 1.37
N THR A 207 1.25 3.93 1.74
CA THR A 207 0.04 3.74 0.94
C THR A 207 -0.06 4.87 -0.06
N VAL A 208 -0.12 4.49 -1.34
CA VAL A 208 -0.22 5.40 -2.47
C VAL A 208 -1.70 5.62 -2.81
N PRO A 209 -2.19 6.86 -2.73
CA PRO A 209 -3.59 7.18 -3.02
C PRO A 209 -3.87 7.06 -4.53
N PRO A 210 -5.13 6.89 -4.92
CA PRO A 210 -5.51 7.01 -6.32
C PRO A 210 -5.30 8.44 -6.83
N GLY A 211 -5.17 8.57 -8.15
CA GLY A 211 -5.22 9.87 -8.83
C GLY A 211 -6.51 10.63 -8.52
N LYS A 212 -6.52 11.96 -8.72
CA LYS A 212 -7.72 12.79 -8.49
C LYS A 212 -8.90 12.33 -9.34
N TRP A 213 -8.61 11.94 -10.58
CA TRP A 213 -9.62 11.47 -11.51
C TRP A 213 -10.25 10.15 -11.06
N ASP A 214 -9.40 9.18 -10.69
CA ASP A 214 -9.85 7.92 -10.12
C ASP A 214 -10.61 8.14 -8.82
N SER A 215 -10.11 9.00 -7.92
CA SER A 215 -10.79 9.35 -6.66
C SER A 215 -12.20 9.89 -6.89
N LEU A 216 -12.38 10.74 -7.90
CA LEU A 216 -13.68 11.31 -8.27
C LEU A 216 -14.63 10.24 -8.81
N ILE A 217 -14.12 9.37 -9.69
CA ILE A 217 -14.91 8.29 -10.30
C ILE A 217 -15.31 7.25 -9.25
N LEU A 218 -14.37 6.83 -8.40
CA LEU A 218 -14.60 5.91 -7.29
C LEU A 218 -15.60 6.49 -6.28
N GLY A 219 -15.43 7.77 -5.92
CA GLY A 219 -16.35 8.48 -5.03
C GLY A 219 -17.76 8.58 -5.60
N ALA A 220 -17.90 8.86 -6.90
CA ALA A 220 -19.21 8.95 -7.58
C ALA A 220 -19.89 7.58 -7.76
N SER A 221 -19.11 6.50 -7.85
CA SER A 221 -19.62 5.15 -8.11
C SER A 221 -19.81 4.32 -6.84
N GLY A 222 -19.21 4.72 -5.71
CA GLY A 222 -19.25 3.99 -4.45
C GLY A 222 -18.33 2.77 -4.40
N PHE A 223 -17.46 2.56 -5.40
CA PHE A 223 -16.49 1.47 -5.38
C PHE A 223 -15.32 1.77 -4.43
N ALA A 224 -14.86 0.73 -3.75
CA ALA A 224 -13.65 0.79 -2.93
C ALA A 224 -12.39 0.66 -3.80
N PHE A 225 -11.32 1.32 -3.37
CA PHE A 225 -10.00 1.23 -3.99
C PHE A 225 -9.03 0.58 -3.04
N ASN A 226 -8.38 -0.49 -3.51
CA ASN A 226 -7.27 -1.11 -2.80
C ASN A 226 -6.01 -0.33 -3.15
N ALA A 227 -5.65 0.59 -2.26
CA ALA A 227 -4.47 1.42 -2.45
C ALA A 227 -3.20 0.56 -2.46
N TRP A 228 -2.33 0.83 -3.41
CA TRP A 228 -1.04 0.16 -3.49
C TRP A 228 -0.18 0.55 -2.28
N VAL A 229 0.59 -0.41 -1.80
CA VAL A 229 1.49 -0.23 -0.66
C VAL A 229 2.90 -0.57 -1.10
N CYS A 230 3.81 0.40 -1.03
CA CYS A 230 5.22 0.16 -1.29
C CYS A 230 6.03 0.10 0.02
N GLY A 231 7.24 -0.44 -0.07
CA GLY A 231 8.13 -0.61 1.09
C GLY A 231 7.88 -1.86 1.92
N ARG A 232 6.90 -2.68 1.53
CA ARG A 232 6.73 -4.01 2.11
C ARG A 232 7.57 -5.05 1.41
N GLU A 233 7.87 -4.89 0.13
CA GLU A 233 8.62 -5.90 -0.63
C GLU A 233 10.01 -6.11 -0.06
N VAL A 234 10.37 -7.38 0.12
CA VAL A 234 11.69 -7.79 0.62
C VAL A 234 12.61 -8.00 -0.59
N PRO A 235 13.84 -7.47 -0.57
CA PRO A 235 14.84 -7.75 -1.60
C PRO A 235 15.08 -9.27 -1.78
N LEU A 236 15.31 -9.72 -3.02
CA LEU A 236 15.45 -11.15 -3.36
C LEU A 236 16.53 -11.87 -2.54
N ASP A 237 17.61 -11.18 -2.16
CA ASP A 237 18.70 -11.71 -1.33
C ASP A 237 18.30 -11.89 0.15
N GLN A 238 17.22 -11.26 0.58
CA GLN A 238 16.71 -11.30 1.96
C GLN A 238 15.40 -12.08 2.11
N GLU A 239 14.78 -12.52 1.00
CA GLU A 239 13.51 -13.25 1.03
C GLU A 239 13.57 -14.54 1.85
N GLN A 240 14.74 -15.19 1.93
CA GLN A 240 14.91 -16.40 2.74
C GLN A 240 14.79 -16.13 4.25
N ILE A 241 15.09 -14.90 4.68
CA ILE A 241 15.11 -14.49 6.09
C ILE A 241 13.74 -13.92 6.50
N TYR A 242 13.20 -13.01 5.69
CA TYR A 242 11.99 -12.25 6.04
C TYR A 242 10.73 -12.68 5.28
N GLY A 243 10.86 -13.54 4.27
CA GLY A 243 9.77 -13.87 3.36
C GLY A 243 9.60 -12.81 2.27
N LYS A 244 8.42 -12.73 1.66
CA LYS A 244 8.16 -11.82 0.53
C LYS A 244 7.85 -10.38 0.94
N GLU A 245 7.37 -10.20 2.16
CA GLU A 245 6.95 -8.89 2.68
C GLU A 245 7.50 -8.66 4.09
N PHE A 246 8.00 -7.45 4.36
CA PHE A 246 8.33 -6.99 5.70
C PHE A 246 7.06 -6.71 6.50
N TRP A 247 7.03 -7.26 7.70
CA TRP A 247 6.00 -7.02 8.71
C TRP A 247 6.59 -6.43 9.99
N SER A 248 5.73 -6.00 10.89
CA SER A 248 6.15 -5.52 12.22
C SER A 248 6.94 -6.57 13.00
N ASP A 249 6.78 -7.85 12.69
CA ASP A 249 7.56 -8.91 13.33
C ASP A 249 9.03 -8.90 12.90
N ASP A 250 9.31 -8.46 11.69
CA ASP A 250 10.65 -8.52 11.12
C ASP A 250 11.54 -7.43 11.70
N VAL A 251 10.97 -6.26 12.02
CA VAL A 251 11.70 -5.24 12.79
C VAL A 251 12.08 -5.75 14.19
N VAL A 252 11.22 -6.52 14.86
CA VAL A 252 11.57 -7.11 16.16
C VAL A 252 12.73 -8.10 16.00
N LYS A 253 12.62 -9.06 15.07
CA LYS A 253 13.65 -10.07 14.83
C LYS A 253 15.00 -9.45 14.46
N ALA A 254 14.99 -8.33 13.73
CA ALA A 254 16.20 -7.66 13.27
C ALA A 254 16.86 -6.78 14.35
N THR A 255 16.10 -6.28 15.33
CA THR A 255 16.58 -5.30 16.32
C THR A 255 16.70 -5.85 17.73
N ILE A 256 15.92 -6.87 18.10
CA ILE A 256 15.95 -7.47 19.43
C ILE A 256 16.28 -8.95 19.28
N ILE A 257 17.45 -9.33 19.79
CA ILE A 257 17.89 -10.72 19.87
C ILE A 257 17.53 -11.26 21.26
N ALA A 258 17.00 -12.47 21.30
CA ALA A 258 16.75 -13.13 22.57
C ALA A 258 18.08 -13.37 23.31
N LYS A 259 18.13 -12.96 24.58
CA LYS A 259 19.31 -13.21 25.42
C LYS A 259 19.53 -14.72 25.57
N SER A 260 20.68 -15.21 25.11
CA SER A 260 21.02 -16.62 25.23
C SER A 260 21.42 -16.95 26.67
N ASP A 261 20.80 -17.97 27.27
CA ASP A 261 21.14 -18.46 28.61
C ASP A 261 22.52 -19.15 28.68
N SER A 262 23.27 -19.18 27.57
CA SER A 262 24.54 -19.93 27.44
C SER A 262 25.76 -19.30 28.13
N MET A 263 25.63 -18.18 28.85
CA MET A 263 26.75 -17.58 29.61
C MET A 263 26.63 -17.66 31.14
N GLU A 264 25.57 -18.24 31.71
CA GLU A 264 25.40 -18.31 33.17
C GLU A 264 25.84 -19.65 33.82
N ALA A 265 26.34 -20.61 33.03
CA ALA A 265 26.78 -21.92 33.51
C ALA A 265 28.29 -22.04 33.83
N VAL A 266 28.97 -20.93 34.14
CA VAL A 266 30.34 -20.95 34.69
C VAL A 266 30.43 -19.99 35.88
N LYS A 267 30.00 -20.46 37.04
CA LYS A 267 30.47 -20.00 38.36
C LYS A 267 30.50 -21.17 39.32
#